data_AF-A0A2R3QWF2-F1
#
_entry.id   AF-A0A2R3QWF2-F1
#
_cell.length_a   1.000
_cell.length_b   1.000
_cell.length_c   1.000
_cell.angle_alpha   90.00
_cell.angle_beta   90.00
_cell.angle_gamma   90.00
#
_symmetry.space_group_name_H-M   'P 1'
#
loop_
_entity.id
_entity.type
_entity.pdbx_description
1 polymer ?
#
loop_
_entity_poly.entity_id
_entity_poly.type
_entity_poly.pdbx_seq_one_letter_code
_entity_poly.pdbx_strand_id
1 'polypeptide(L)'
;MGFFIDCIRGAEISHDGIKSKISQTEIQQLPDETEMVSSPSFKGDDEEWRASFTAQTEQGSLTWHVLFTMGDADPSLGEVSLASAPAGVIVESDPEFAITYADH
;
A
#
# COMPACT_ATOMS: atom_id res chain seq x y z
N MET A 1 0.43 -21.13 3.58
CA MET A 1 -0.33 -20.15 4.39
C MET A 1 -0.49 -18.92 3.52
N GLY A 2 -1.71 -18.45 3.30
CA GLY A 2 -1.92 -17.19 2.56
C GLY A 2 -1.82 -16.02 3.52
N PHE A 3 -1.18 -14.94 3.11
CA PHE A 3 -1.24 -13.66 3.80
C PHE A 3 -1.80 -12.61 2.85
N PHE A 4 -2.31 -11.53 3.41
CA PHE A 4 -2.73 -10.34 2.68
C PHE A 4 -2.23 -9.10 3.41
N ILE A 5 -2.07 -8.01 2.68
CA ILE A 5 -1.67 -6.73 3.23
C ILE A 5 -2.95 -5.95 3.49
N ASP A 6 -3.23 -5.70 4.77
CA ASP A 6 -4.42 -4.98 5.21
C ASP A 6 -4.07 -3.53 5.53
N CYS A 7 -4.96 -2.60 5.16
CA CYS A 7 -4.82 -1.22 5.57
C CYS A 7 -5.38 -1.07 6.99
N ILE A 8 -4.49 -0.83 7.95
CA ILE A 8 -4.85 -0.71 9.38
C ILE A 8 -5.09 0.74 9.80
N ARG A 9 -4.66 1.70 8.97
CA ARG A 9 -4.95 3.12 9.15
C ARG A 9 -5.06 3.79 7.79
N GLY A 10 -6.15 4.51 7.60
CA GLY A 10 -6.36 5.31 6.39
C GLY A 10 -5.47 6.56 6.31
N ALA A 11 -5.62 7.31 5.22
CA ALA A 11 -4.80 8.48 4.93
C ALA A 11 -5.50 9.80 5.30
N GLU A 12 -4.72 10.87 5.50
CA GLU A 12 -5.23 12.22 5.67
C GLU A 12 -4.73 13.09 4.52
N ILE A 13 -5.66 13.76 3.84
CA ILE A 13 -5.36 14.61 2.68
C ILE A 13 -5.86 16.04 2.91
N SER A 14 -5.28 16.98 2.19
CA SER A 14 -5.71 18.36 2.13
C SER A 14 -5.87 18.80 0.69
N HIS A 15 -6.98 19.47 0.37
CA HIS A 15 -7.23 20.07 -0.94
C HIS A 15 -7.77 21.48 -0.75
N ASP A 16 -7.12 22.47 -1.36
CA ASP A 16 -7.46 23.90 -1.21
C ASP A 16 -7.54 24.36 0.27
N GLY A 17 -6.72 23.77 1.14
CA GLY A 17 -6.71 24.03 2.58
C GLY A 17 -7.80 23.31 3.38
N ILE A 18 -8.68 22.54 2.74
CA ILE A 18 -9.69 21.70 3.40
C ILE A 18 -9.11 20.31 3.66
N LYS A 19 -9.14 19.88 4.92
CA LYS A 19 -8.67 18.54 5.32
C LYS A 19 -9.79 17.50 5.17
N SER A 20 -9.44 16.36 4.59
CA SER A 20 -10.32 15.21 4.42
C SER A 20 -9.60 13.95 4.90
N LYS A 21 -10.37 13.00 5.42
CA LYS A 21 -9.87 11.70 5.86
C LYS A 21 -10.34 10.63 4.90
N ILE A 22 -9.43 9.76 4.51
CA ILE A 22 -9.72 8.55 3.76
C ILE A 22 -9.71 7.42 4.76
N SER A 23 -10.81 6.69 4.88
CA SER A 23 -10.90 5.56 5.82
C SER A 23 -10.07 4.40 5.30
N GLN A 24 -9.57 3.56 6.21
CA GLN A 24 -8.79 2.38 5.83
C GLN A 24 -9.58 1.41 4.91
N THR A 25 -10.92 1.37 5.07
CA THR A 25 -11.83 0.56 4.25
C THR A 25 -12.06 1.12 2.84
N GLU A 26 -11.72 2.39 2.62
CA GLU A 26 -11.82 3.05 1.31
C GLU A 26 -10.54 2.86 0.48
N ILE A 27 -9.46 2.39 1.11
CA ILE A 27 -8.21 2.04 0.47
C ILE A 27 -8.26 0.57 0.08
N GLN A 28 -8.31 0.29 -1.22
CA GLN A 28 -8.43 -1.05 -1.77
C GLN A 28 -7.17 -1.45 -2.51
N GLN A 29 -6.72 -2.69 -2.33
CA GLN A 29 -5.64 -3.24 -3.12
C GLN A 29 -6.07 -3.37 -4.58
N LEU A 30 -5.16 -3.02 -5.50
CA LEU A 30 -5.27 -3.29 -6.92
C LEU A 30 -4.54 -4.61 -7.22
N PRO A 31 -5.26 -5.75 -7.30
CA PRO A 31 -4.62 -7.07 -7.42
C PRO A 31 -3.85 -7.22 -8.73
N ASP A 32 -4.30 -6.58 -9.81
CA ASP A 32 -3.63 -6.61 -11.12
C ASP A 32 -2.35 -5.75 -11.19
N GLU A 33 -2.10 -4.90 -10.19
CA GLU A 33 -0.91 -4.02 -10.11
C GLU A 33 0.04 -4.44 -8.97
N THR A 34 0.04 -5.73 -8.63
CA THR A 34 1.05 -6.33 -7.76
C THR A 34 2.15 -6.93 -8.60
N GLU A 35 3.38 -6.44 -8.45
CA GLU A 35 4.53 -6.86 -9.26
C GLU A 35 5.78 -7.13 -8.42
N MET A 36 6.64 -8.01 -8.92
CA MET A 36 7.96 -8.25 -8.32
C MET A 36 8.90 -7.14 -8.75
N VAL A 37 9.47 -6.42 -7.76
CA VAL A 37 10.38 -5.29 -7.99
C VAL A 37 11.81 -5.77 -8.13
N SER A 38 12.19 -6.78 -7.33
CA SER A 38 13.52 -7.37 -7.36
C SER A 38 13.44 -8.87 -7.24
N SER A 39 14.02 -9.56 -8.21
CA SER A 39 14.14 -11.02 -8.16
C SER A 39 15.34 -11.43 -7.30
N PRO A 40 15.21 -12.51 -6.53
CA PRO A 40 16.26 -12.96 -5.64
C PRO A 40 17.47 -13.40 -6.46
N SER A 41 18.66 -12.93 -6.08
CA SER A 41 19.91 -13.32 -6.76
C SER A 41 20.35 -14.75 -6.40
N PHE A 42 19.89 -15.26 -5.26
CA PHE A 42 20.21 -16.58 -4.75
C PHE A 42 18.97 -17.29 -4.19
N LYS A 43 18.98 -18.62 -4.19
CA LYS A 43 17.89 -19.42 -3.62
C LYS A 43 17.84 -19.21 -2.10
N GLY A 44 16.69 -18.75 -1.59
CA GLY A 44 16.46 -18.45 -0.18
C GLY A 44 16.65 -16.98 0.20
N ASP A 45 16.98 -16.12 -0.77
CA ASP A 45 16.97 -14.68 -0.61
C ASP A 45 15.53 -14.15 -0.65
N ASP A 46 15.28 -13.03 0.03
CA ASP A 46 13.97 -12.41 0.07
C ASP A 46 13.62 -11.80 -1.31
N GLU A 47 12.44 -12.12 -1.80
CA GLU A 47 11.84 -11.53 -2.99
C GLU A 47 11.19 -10.20 -2.60
N GLU A 48 11.54 -9.11 -3.29
CA GLU A 48 10.91 -7.82 -3.04
C GLU A 48 9.75 -7.61 -4.02
N TRP A 49 8.57 -7.36 -3.47
CA TRP A 49 7.33 -7.17 -4.18
C TRP A 49 6.74 -5.80 -3.88
N ARG A 50 5.93 -5.31 -4.81
CA ARG A 50 5.17 -4.07 -4.68
C ARG A 50 3.70 -4.37 -4.88
N ALA A 51 2.89 -4.02 -3.90
CA ALA A 51 1.44 -4.01 -4.01
C ALA A 51 0.97 -2.56 -4.18
N SER A 52 0.01 -2.36 -5.08
CA SER A 52 -0.61 -1.06 -5.31
C SER A 52 -1.94 -0.98 -4.60
N PHE A 53 -2.20 0.14 -3.93
CA PHE A 53 -3.44 0.41 -3.22
C PHE A 53 -4.01 1.73 -3.70
N THR A 54 -5.33 1.80 -3.90
CA THR A 54 -5.99 3.00 -4.36
C THR A 54 -7.16 3.39 -3.47
N ALA A 55 -7.43 4.70 -3.40
CA ALA A 55 -8.66 5.23 -2.85
C ALA A 55 -9.28 6.22 -3.82
N GLN A 56 -10.61 6.14 -3.96
CA GLN A 56 -11.37 7.11 -4.73
C GLN A 56 -11.83 8.24 -3.80
N THR A 57 -11.46 9.47 -4.14
CA THR A 57 -11.93 10.67 -3.44
C THR A 57 -12.74 11.54 -4.38
N GLU A 58 -13.43 12.55 -3.84
CA GLU A 58 -14.14 13.53 -4.67
C GLU A 58 -13.20 14.32 -5.60
N GLN A 59 -11.92 14.42 -5.24
CA GLN A 59 -10.89 15.11 -6.03
C GLN A 59 -10.24 14.21 -7.09
N GLY A 60 -10.47 12.90 -7.03
CA GLY A 60 -9.87 11.90 -7.91
C GLY A 60 -9.27 10.72 -7.16
N SER A 61 -8.57 9.86 -7.89
CA SER A 61 -7.97 8.64 -7.34
C SER A 61 -6.57 8.91 -6.81
N LEU A 62 -6.29 8.44 -5.59
CA LEU A 62 -4.94 8.35 -5.04
C LEU A 62 -4.44 6.92 -5.16
N THR A 63 -3.16 6.74 -5.43
CA THR A 63 -2.52 5.43 -5.50
C THR A 63 -1.25 5.43 -4.66
N TRP A 64 -1.13 4.45 -3.77
CA TRP A 64 0.05 4.16 -2.96
C TRP A 64 0.68 2.85 -3.40
N HIS A 65 2.00 2.81 -3.36
CA HIS A 65 2.79 1.60 -3.51
C HIS A 65 3.30 1.17 -2.14
N VAL A 66 3.08 -0.10 -1.81
CA VAL A 66 3.56 -0.73 -0.58
C VAL A 66 4.57 -1.78 -0.99
N LEU A 67 5.83 -1.59 -0.58
CA LEU A 67 6.85 -2.61 -0.73
C LEU A 67 6.69 -3.66 0.36
N PHE A 68 6.94 -4.91 0.01
CA PHE A 68 6.95 -6.00 0.96
C PHE A 68 7.90 -7.10 0.50
N THR A 69 8.48 -7.82 1.44
CA THR A 69 9.38 -8.93 1.15
C THR A 69 8.69 -10.27 1.42
N MET A 70 8.96 -11.24 0.55
CA MET A 70 8.55 -12.63 0.71
C MET A 70 9.78 -13.52 0.56
N GLY A 71 10.06 -14.36 1.55
CA GLY A 71 11.22 -15.25 1.51
C GLY A 71 11.06 -16.46 2.41
N ASP A 72 12.18 -17.05 2.82
CA ASP A 72 12.21 -18.17 3.78
C ASP A 72 11.87 -17.69 5.22
N ALA A 73 12.02 -16.38 5.48
CA ALA A 73 11.62 -15.71 6.70
C ALA A 73 10.14 -15.26 6.67
N ASP A 74 9.62 -14.80 7.82
CA ASP A 74 8.30 -14.18 7.89
C ASP A 74 8.24 -12.95 6.95
N PRO A 75 7.16 -12.79 6.17
CA PRO A 75 7.02 -11.67 5.27
C PRO A 75 7.03 -10.35 6.06
N SER A 76 7.64 -9.33 5.48
CA SER A 76 7.79 -8.03 6.13
C SER A 76 7.31 -6.90 5.22
N LEU A 77 6.75 -5.86 5.83
CA LEU A 77 6.39 -4.64 5.10
C LEU A 77 7.60 -3.71 5.05
N GLY A 78 7.82 -3.18 3.85
CA GLY A 78 8.81 -2.14 3.57
C GLY A 78 8.18 -0.75 3.55
N GLU A 79 8.69 0.09 2.66
CA GLU A 79 8.24 1.48 2.52
C GLU A 79 6.86 1.59 1.86
N VAL A 80 6.08 2.55 2.36
CA VAL A 80 4.84 3.02 1.73
C VAL A 80 5.13 4.35 1.05
N SER A 81 4.85 4.43 -0.25
CA SER A 81 5.14 5.61 -1.07
C SER A 81 3.93 6.01 -1.91
N LEU A 82 3.60 7.29 -1.94
CA LEU A 82 2.55 7.83 -2.80
C LEU A 82 3.00 7.78 -4.27
N ALA A 83 2.32 6.98 -5.09
CA ALA A 83 2.61 6.81 -6.51
C ALA A 83 1.92 7.87 -7.38
N SER A 84 0.68 8.21 -7.03
CA SER A 84 -0.13 9.17 -7.77
C SER A 84 -1.16 9.84 -6.88
N ALA A 85 -1.38 11.14 -7.10
CA ALA A 85 -2.44 11.91 -6.47
C ALA A 85 -3.00 12.93 -7.48
N PRO A 86 -4.28 13.30 -7.34
CA PRO A 86 -4.87 14.32 -8.19
C PRO A 86 -4.27 15.70 -7.91
N ALA A 87 -4.27 16.57 -8.92
CA ALA A 87 -3.66 17.88 -8.82
C ALA A 87 -4.30 18.73 -7.70
N GLY A 88 -3.46 19.37 -6.89
CA GLY A 88 -3.90 20.20 -5.77
C GLY A 88 -4.22 19.43 -4.48
N VAL A 89 -4.16 18.09 -4.50
CA VAL A 89 -4.24 17.27 -3.29
C VAL A 89 -2.86 17.09 -2.68
N ILE A 90 -2.76 17.34 -1.38
CA ILE A 90 -1.58 17.13 -0.56
C ILE A 90 -1.89 16.01 0.43
N VAL A 91 -1.10 14.96 0.45
CA VAL A 91 -1.20 13.92 1.47
C VAL A 91 -0.46 14.40 2.71
N GLU A 92 -1.19 14.65 3.78
CA GLU A 92 -0.66 15.10 5.08
C GLU A 92 -0.20 13.91 5.93
N SER A 93 -0.83 12.75 5.74
CA SER A 93 -0.43 11.49 6.37
C SER A 93 -0.77 10.32 5.47
N ASP A 94 0.24 9.51 5.18
CA ASP A 94 0.11 8.28 4.41
C ASP A 94 -0.66 7.19 5.18
N PRO A 95 -1.27 6.25 4.45
CA PRO A 95 -1.89 5.09 5.07
C PRO A 95 -0.87 4.15 5.69
N GLU A 96 -1.31 3.42 6.72
CA GLU A 96 -0.51 2.40 7.39
C GLU A 96 -1.06 1.02 7.04
N PHE A 97 -0.15 0.08 6.78
CA PHE A 97 -0.50 -1.28 6.38
C PHE A 97 0.12 -2.29 7.36
N ALA A 98 -0.50 -3.47 7.44
CA ALA A 98 0.02 -4.61 8.17
C ALA A 98 -0.16 -5.90 7.37
N ILE A 99 0.78 -6.83 7.50
CA ILE A 99 0.59 -8.19 6.99
C ILE A 99 -0.34 -8.94 7.94
N THR A 100 -1.45 -9.42 7.39
CA THR A 100 -2.41 -10.25 8.10
C THR A 100 -2.37 -11.65 7.53
N TYR A 101 -2.23 -12.64 8.41
CA TYR A 101 -2.25 -14.05 8.04
C TYR A 101 -3.69 -14.54 8.03
N ALA A 102 -4.09 -15.26 6.98
CA ALA A 102 -5.35 -15.98 6.99
C ALA A 102 -5.22 -17.17 7.96
N ASP A 103 -5.74 -17.01 9.18
CA ASP A 103 -5.89 -18.10 10.14
C ASP A 103 -6.87 -19.12 9.56
N HIS A 104 -6.49 -20.40 9.59
CA HIS A 104 -7.13 -21.48 8.86
C HIS A 104 -8.06 -22.32 9.73
#